data_AF-A0A9W4SCS2-F1
#
_entry.id   AF-A0A9W4SCS2-F1
#
_cell.length_a   1.000
_cell.length_b   1.000
_cell.length_c   1.000
_cell.angle_alpha   90.00
_cell.angle_beta   90.00
_cell.angle_gamma   90.00
#
_symmetry.space_group_name_H-M   'P 1'
#
loop_
_entity.id
_entity.type
_entity.pdbx_description
1 polymer ?
#
loop_
_entity_poly.entity_id
_entity_poly.type
_entity_poly.pdbx_seq_one_letter_code
_entity_poly.pdbx_strand_id
1 'polypeptide(L)'
;MVKLENRYTRMCRFDQNINEIYCECDFRINIYRCDNKFFAKASWVTLTLTSLNVIMGIAILYYLIKVKKQPLFLPSTRERGIIRPRPVHSFQLIALLYNAALLFNVICLITESYPYVIYAELGHFLPLAICVSLAIFCPISLIYSTPNIGSDPEGSSVVTNKTFIDVIGFIFMIHPYLFAVPTALLSGYYADRDDIKTAIIYFKIHFLSWTIFSIIYILLVVYFYCRLINVINCQIENQLENQRRVREVNSNNVVSGYDINTLKRAKRNFLEHIHTDYRTSQWNYGLLQLTAQPKFQENQIKRFGMDNSFDTSIQL
;
A
#
# COMPACT_ATOMS: atom_id res chain seq x y z
N MET A 1 -18.77 -15.87 -22.94
CA MET A 1 -18.76 -15.46 -21.53
C MET A 1 -18.78 -16.71 -20.67
N VAL A 2 -17.73 -16.95 -19.90
CA VAL A 2 -17.64 -18.09 -18.97
C VAL A 2 -18.07 -17.56 -17.61
N LYS A 3 -19.10 -18.17 -17.01
CA LYS A 3 -19.63 -17.71 -15.73
C LYS A 3 -18.97 -18.51 -14.62
N LEU A 4 -18.39 -17.80 -13.65
CA LEU A 4 -17.74 -18.41 -12.48
C LEU A 4 -18.79 -18.77 -11.43
N GLU A 5 -19.52 -19.86 -11.70
CA GLU A 5 -20.49 -20.45 -10.77
C GLU A 5 -19.89 -21.70 -10.12
N ASN A 6 -18.98 -21.52 -9.17
CA ASN A 6 -18.47 -22.62 -8.35
C ASN A 6 -18.77 -22.37 -6.87
N ARG A 7 -18.63 -23.43 -6.05
CA ARG A 7 -18.88 -23.38 -4.60
C ARG A 7 -17.89 -22.50 -3.84
N TYR A 8 -16.80 -22.10 -4.48
CA TYR A 8 -15.80 -21.18 -3.93
C TYR A 8 -16.26 -19.72 -4.06
N THR A 9 -16.79 -19.32 -5.22
CA THR A 9 -17.19 -17.94 -5.51
C THR A 9 -18.57 -17.59 -4.97
N ARG A 10 -19.44 -18.59 -4.77
CA ARG A 10 -20.82 -18.41 -4.28
C ARG A 10 -21.20 -19.45 -3.24
N MET A 11 -21.70 -18.98 -2.10
CA MET A 11 -22.24 -19.79 -1.02
C MET A 11 -23.73 -19.53 -0.84
N CYS A 12 -24.55 -20.55 -1.09
CA CYS A 12 -25.98 -20.49 -0.81
C CYS A 12 -26.34 -21.26 0.46
N ARG A 13 -27.22 -20.67 1.26
CA ARG A 13 -27.83 -21.26 2.46
C ARG A 13 -29.33 -21.15 2.36
N PHE A 14 -30.03 -22.23 2.70
CA PHE A 14 -31.47 -22.22 2.86
C PHE A 14 -31.80 -21.62 4.23
N ASP A 15 -32.58 -20.53 4.25
CA ASP A 15 -33.07 -19.96 5.50
C ASP A 15 -34.46 -20.55 5.81
N GLN A 16 -34.54 -21.32 6.88
CA GLN A 16 -35.78 -21.95 7.33
C GLN A 16 -36.83 -20.93 7.78
N ASN A 17 -36.42 -19.73 8.18
CA ASN A 17 -37.35 -18.70 8.66
C ASN A 17 -38.09 -18.00 7.52
N ILE A 18 -37.50 -17.93 6.33
CA ILE A 18 -38.00 -17.17 5.18
C ILE A 18 -38.44 -18.11 4.04
N ASN A 19 -38.15 -19.42 4.14
CA ASN A 19 -38.35 -20.40 3.06
C ASN A 19 -37.69 -19.99 1.73
N GLU A 20 -36.62 -19.20 1.79
CA GLU A 20 -35.88 -18.72 0.63
C GLU A 20 -34.39 -19.15 0.69
N ILE A 21 -33.79 -19.28 -0.49
CA ILE A 21 -32.36 -19.58 -0.64
C ILE A 21 -31.63 -18.24 -0.71
N TYR A 22 -30.86 -17.93 0.33
CA TYR A 22 -30.01 -16.75 0.37
C TYR A 22 -28.59 -17.12 -0.08
N CYS A 23 -28.01 -16.33 -0.99
CA CYS A 23 -26.66 -16.58 -1.51
C CYS A 23 -25.71 -15.40 -1.27
N GLU A 24 -24.62 -15.68 -0.57
CA GLU A 24 -23.48 -14.78 -0.40
C GLU A 24 -22.42 -15.10 -1.46
N CYS A 25 -21.78 -14.06 -1.99
CA CYS A 25 -20.73 -14.20 -2.98
C CYS A 25 -19.45 -13.56 -2.51
N ASP A 26 -18.35 -14.12 -2.99
CA ASP A 26 -17.07 -13.45 -2.93
C ASP A 26 -17.02 -12.37 -4.02
N PHE A 27 -17.34 -11.13 -3.62
CA PHE A 27 -17.36 -9.96 -4.50
C PHE A 27 -15.99 -9.62 -5.10
N ARG A 28 -14.89 -10.24 -4.62
CA ARG A 28 -13.56 -10.08 -5.24
C ARG A 28 -13.52 -10.73 -6.63
N ILE A 29 -14.34 -11.75 -6.83
CA ILE A 29 -14.33 -12.62 -8.01
C ILE A 29 -15.65 -12.55 -8.77
N ASN A 30 -16.79 -12.44 -8.06
CA ASN A 30 -18.11 -12.40 -8.67
C ASN A 30 -19.05 -11.42 -7.96
N ILE A 31 -19.58 -10.44 -8.71
CA ILE A 31 -20.47 -9.38 -8.21
C ILE A 31 -21.92 -9.51 -8.66
N TYR A 32 -22.23 -10.44 -9.56
CA TYR A 32 -23.58 -10.64 -10.10
C TYR A 32 -24.20 -11.93 -9.55
N ARG A 33 -25.53 -12.00 -9.58
CA ARG A 33 -26.33 -13.18 -9.11
C ARG A 33 -26.28 -13.42 -7.60
N CYS A 34 -26.02 -12.34 -6.86
CA CYS A 34 -26.01 -12.29 -5.41
C CYS A 34 -27.01 -11.21 -4.98
N ASP A 35 -27.68 -11.39 -3.83
CA ASP A 35 -28.80 -10.53 -3.43
C ASP A 35 -28.37 -9.07 -3.18
N ASN A 36 -27.07 -8.84 -2.99
CA ASN A 36 -26.54 -7.54 -2.65
C ASN A 36 -26.16 -6.67 -3.88
N LYS A 37 -27.10 -5.83 -4.32
CA LYS A 37 -26.90 -4.83 -5.40
C LYS A 37 -25.88 -3.74 -5.06
N PHE A 38 -25.44 -3.61 -3.80
CA PHE A 38 -24.49 -2.58 -3.36
C PHE A 38 -23.12 -2.73 -4.05
N PHE A 39 -22.58 -3.95 -4.13
CA PHE A 39 -21.24 -4.19 -4.66
C PHE A 39 -21.14 -3.92 -6.16
N ALA A 40 -22.20 -4.20 -6.92
CA ALA A 40 -22.28 -3.82 -8.33
C ALA A 40 -22.24 -2.29 -8.50
N LYS A 41 -23.02 -1.54 -7.70
CA LYS A 41 -22.98 -0.07 -7.72
C LYS A 41 -21.62 0.49 -7.28
N ALA A 42 -21.03 -0.09 -6.24
CA ALA A 42 -19.70 0.29 -5.77
C ALA A 42 -18.64 0.09 -6.85
N SER A 43 -18.69 -1.02 -7.60
CA SER A 43 -17.77 -1.30 -8.70
C SER A 43 -17.85 -0.25 -9.81
N TRP A 44 -19.04 0.22 -10.18
CA TRP A 44 -19.21 1.32 -11.15
C TRP A 44 -18.66 2.67 -10.65
N VAL A 45 -18.82 2.96 -9.37
CA VAL A 45 -18.22 4.15 -8.75
C VAL A 45 -16.69 4.05 -8.76
N THR A 46 -16.15 2.90 -8.37
CA THR A 46 -14.70 2.63 -8.41
C THR A 46 -14.15 2.73 -9.82
N LEU A 47 -14.86 2.20 -10.83
CA LEU A 47 -14.49 2.32 -12.24
C LEU A 47 -14.32 3.79 -12.66
N THR A 48 -15.28 4.64 -12.27
CA THR A 48 -15.28 6.07 -12.61
C THR A 48 -14.11 6.79 -11.93
N LEU A 49 -13.92 6.58 -10.62
CA LEU A 49 -12.86 7.22 -9.85
C LEU A 49 -11.45 6.79 -10.31
N THR A 50 -11.25 5.50 -10.54
CA THR A 50 -9.95 4.97 -11.01
C THR A 50 -9.62 5.45 -12.40
N SER A 51 -10.60 5.56 -13.30
CA SER A 51 -10.42 6.14 -14.64
C SER A 51 -9.95 7.59 -14.58
N LEU A 52 -10.58 8.41 -13.74
CA LEU A 52 -10.17 9.81 -13.54
C LEU A 52 -8.74 9.90 -12.96
N ASN A 53 -8.41 9.06 -11.99
CA ASN A 53 -7.07 9.02 -11.40
C ASN A 53 -5.99 8.63 -12.42
N VAL A 54 -6.28 7.67 -13.32
CA VAL A 54 -5.35 7.29 -14.39
C VAL A 54 -5.11 8.46 -15.34
N ILE A 55 -6.17 9.14 -15.79
CA ILE A 55 -6.06 10.30 -16.70
C ILE A 55 -5.24 11.42 -16.04
N MET A 56 -5.56 11.74 -14.78
CA MET A 56 -4.84 12.76 -14.01
C MET A 56 -3.36 12.38 -13.79
N GLY A 57 -3.09 11.13 -13.42
CA GLY A 57 -1.73 10.61 -13.23
C GLY A 57 -0.89 10.70 -14.50
N ILE A 58 -1.45 10.33 -15.66
CA ILE A 58 -0.80 10.48 -16.97
C ILE A 58 -0.51 11.95 -17.26
N ALA A 59 -1.49 12.85 -17.09
CA ALA A 59 -1.34 14.27 -17.36
C ALA A 59 -0.25 14.92 -16.50
N ILE A 60 -0.23 14.63 -15.19
CA ILE A 60 0.78 15.15 -14.27
C ILE A 60 2.16 14.60 -14.62
N LEU A 61 2.28 13.29 -14.83
CA LEU A 61 3.56 12.67 -15.14
C LEU A 61 4.13 13.18 -16.48
N TYR A 62 3.27 13.33 -17.50
CA TYR A 62 3.63 13.94 -18.77
C TYR A 62 4.14 15.37 -18.59
N TYR A 63 3.42 16.20 -17.82
CA TYR A 63 3.83 17.57 -17.53
C TYR A 63 5.19 17.63 -16.84
N LEU A 64 5.42 16.79 -15.82
CA LEU A 64 6.68 16.76 -15.07
C LEU A 64 7.87 16.31 -15.93
N ILE A 65 7.69 15.29 -16.76
CA ILE A 65 8.78 14.73 -17.56
C ILE A 65 9.05 15.58 -18.81
N LYS A 66 8.02 15.97 -19.56
CA LYS A 66 8.19 16.64 -20.87
C LYS A 66 8.28 18.16 -20.76
N VAL A 67 7.38 18.79 -20.00
CA VAL A 67 7.33 20.25 -19.90
C VAL A 67 8.40 20.75 -18.92
N LYS A 68 8.48 20.16 -17.73
CA LYS A 68 9.47 20.54 -16.70
C LYS A 68 10.84 19.90 -16.89
N LYS A 69 11.01 18.98 -17.85
CA LYS A 69 12.27 18.27 -18.15
C LYS A 69 12.92 17.64 -16.91
N GLN A 70 12.09 17.18 -15.97
CA GLN A 70 12.59 16.55 -14.75
C GLN A 70 12.73 15.04 -14.97
N PRO A 71 13.92 14.46 -14.80
CA PRO A 71 14.08 13.02 -14.92
C PRO A 71 13.38 12.32 -13.76
N LEU A 72 12.78 11.15 -14.04
CA LEU A 72 12.08 10.32 -13.07
C LEU A 72 13.03 9.85 -11.96
N PHE A 73 14.23 9.41 -12.37
CA PHE A 73 15.32 9.01 -11.49
C PHE A 73 16.40 10.08 -11.49
N LEU A 74 16.99 10.32 -10.32
CA LEU A 74 18.19 11.14 -10.22
C LEU A 74 19.40 10.35 -10.74
N PRO A 75 20.41 11.02 -11.33
CA PRO A 75 21.61 10.33 -11.82
C PRO A 75 22.32 9.61 -10.68
N SER A 76 22.75 8.37 -10.92
CA SER A 76 23.52 7.60 -9.96
C SER A 76 24.90 8.26 -9.77
N THR A 77 25.29 8.46 -8.52
CA THR A 77 26.64 8.92 -8.16
C THR A 77 27.17 8.01 -7.05
N ARG A 78 28.49 7.81 -6.99
CA ARG A 78 29.18 6.86 -6.09
C ARG A 78 28.79 6.97 -4.60
N GLU A 79 28.30 8.12 -4.15
CA GLU A 79 27.87 8.36 -2.76
C GLU A 79 26.35 8.29 -2.50
N ARG A 80 25.53 8.06 -3.54
CA ARG A 80 24.07 8.31 -3.49
C ARG A 80 23.15 7.14 -3.85
N GLY A 81 23.62 5.90 -3.79
CA GLY A 81 22.78 4.69 -4.01
C GLY A 81 22.42 4.46 -5.50
N ILE A 82 21.76 3.33 -5.79
CA ILE A 82 21.46 2.90 -7.18
C ILE A 82 20.08 3.39 -7.64
N ILE A 83 19.05 3.24 -6.80
CA ILE A 83 17.66 3.62 -7.15
C ILE A 83 17.22 4.82 -6.31
N ARG A 84 17.14 5.98 -6.94
CA ARG A 84 16.66 7.20 -6.30
C ARG A 84 15.61 7.91 -7.14
N PRO A 85 14.35 7.44 -7.11
CA PRO A 85 13.28 8.13 -7.79
C PRO A 85 12.94 9.41 -7.02
N ARG A 86 12.46 10.44 -7.71
CA ARG A 86 12.01 11.66 -7.03
C ARG A 86 10.72 11.34 -6.27
N PRO A 87 10.54 11.74 -5.00
CA PRO A 87 9.37 11.37 -4.20
C PRO A 87 8.04 11.67 -4.92
N VAL A 88 7.89 12.88 -5.46
CA VAL A 88 6.68 13.31 -6.17
C VAL A 88 6.43 12.47 -7.43
N HIS A 89 7.48 12.17 -8.19
CA HIS A 89 7.37 11.36 -9.41
C HIS A 89 7.04 9.90 -9.10
N SER A 90 7.66 9.36 -8.04
CA SER A 90 7.41 8.01 -7.55
C SER A 90 5.96 7.86 -7.13
N PHE A 91 5.45 8.80 -6.33
CA PHE A 91 4.07 8.79 -5.87
C PHE A 91 3.09 8.79 -7.04
N GLN A 92 3.30 9.66 -8.04
CA GLN A 92 2.43 9.71 -9.22
C GLN A 92 2.51 8.44 -10.07
N LEU A 93 3.71 7.84 -10.21
CA LEU A 93 3.89 6.58 -10.90
C LEU A 93 3.19 5.42 -10.17
N ILE A 94 3.33 5.34 -8.84
CA ILE A 94 2.64 4.35 -7.99
C ILE A 94 1.14 4.48 -8.17
N ALA A 95 0.61 5.70 -8.00
CA ALA A 95 -0.81 5.98 -8.12
C ALA A 95 -1.31 5.59 -9.52
N LEU A 96 -0.59 5.94 -10.58
CA LEU A 96 -0.94 5.59 -11.95
C LEU A 96 -1.00 4.07 -12.15
N LEU A 97 0.06 3.34 -11.78
CA LEU A 97 0.13 1.89 -12.00
C LEU A 97 -0.89 1.13 -11.16
N TYR A 98 -1.09 1.53 -9.89
CA TYR A 98 -2.13 0.97 -9.04
C TYR A 98 -3.52 1.18 -9.63
N ASN A 99 -3.88 2.43 -9.97
CA ASN A 99 -5.20 2.73 -10.50
C ASN A 99 -5.41 2.10 -11.88
N ALA A 100 -4.38 1.95 -12.71
CA ALA A 100 -4.48 1.27 -14.01
C ALA A 100 -4.74 -0.24 -13.84
N ALA A 101 -4.04 -0.90 -12.93
CA ALA A 101 -4.29 -2.31 -12.62
C ALA A 101 -5.68 -2.51 -11.99
N LEU A 102 -6.08 -1.63 -11.07
CA LEU A 102 -7.41 -1.68 -10.45
C LEU A 102 -8.52 -1.43 -11.47
N LEU A 103 -8.32 -0.46 -12.37
CA LEU A 103 -9.23 -0.18 -13.49
C LEU A 103 -9.42 -1.42 -14.36
N PHE A 104 -8.33 -2.09 -14.75
CA PHE A 104 -8.39 -3.32 -15.52
C PHE A 104 -9.17 -4.41 -14.77
N ASN A 105 -8.87 -4.64 -13.49
CA ASN A 105 -9.58 -5.63 -12.68
C ASN A 105 -11.08 -5.35 -12.60
N VAL A 106 -11.48 -4.10 -12.34
CA VAL A 106 -12.90 -3.71 -12.23
C VAL A 106 -13.62 -3.84 -13.57
N ILE A 107 -12.97 -3.51 -14.69
CA ILE A 107 -13.53 -3.75 -16.03
C ILE A 107 -13.79 -5.25 -16.22
N CYS A 108 -12.81 -6.10 -15.94
CA CYS A 108 -12.96 -7.56 -16.06
C CYS A 108 -14.07 -8.10 -15.16
N LEU A 109 -14.22 -7.56 -13.94
CA LEU A 109 -15.24 -7.96 -12.98
C LEU A 109 -16.66 -7.56 -13.43
N ILE A 110 -16.85 -6.31 -13.87
CA ILE A 110 -18.14 -5.79 -14.37
C ILE A 110 -18.58 -6.48 -15.67
N THR A 111 -17.62 -6.81 -16.52
CA THR A 111 -17.91 -7.48 -17.81
C THR A 111 -18.00 -9.00 -17.70
N GLU A 112 -17.82 -9.58 -16.51
CA GLU A 112 -17.71 -11.03 -16.29
C GLU A 112 -16.69 -11.68 -17.25
N SER A 113 -15.56 -11.00 -17.49
CA SER A 113 -14.57 -11.42 -18.50
C SER A 113 -13.55 -12.44 -17.99
N TYR A 114 -13.52 -12.74 -16.68
CA TYR A 114 -12.58 -13.72 -16.14
C TYR A 114 -12.97 -15.15 -16.55
N PRO A 115 -12.09 -15.89 -17.27
CA PRO A 115 -12.43 -17.22 -17.75
C PRO A 115 -12.36 -18.30 -16.66
N TYR A 116 -11.53 -18.08 -15.63
CA TYR A 116 -11.26 -19.03 -14.54
C TYR A 116 -11.04 -18.27 -13.22
N VAL A 117 -11.21 -18.96 -12.08
CA VAL A 117 -11.04 -18.37 -10.74
C VAL A 117 -9.59 -17.94 -10.52
N ILE A 118 -8.60 -18.67 -11.06
CA ILE A 118 -7.18 -18.29 -11.03
C ILE A 118 -6.97 -16.84 -11.49
N TYR A 119 -7.56 -16.45 -12.63
CA TYR A 119 -7.36 -15.12 -13.19
C TYR A 119 -8.08 -14.03 -12.40
N ALA A 120 -9.22 -14.35 -11.79
CA ALA A 120 -9.93 -13.41 -10.95
C ALA A 120 -9.18 -13.13 -9.63
N GLU A 121 -8.65 -14.17 -8.97
CA GLU A 121 -7.79 -14.00 -7.78
C GLU A 121 -6.51 -13.21 -8.12
N LEU A 122 -5.87 -13.52 -9.25
CA LEU A 122 -4.71 -12.77 -9.73
C LEU A 122 -5.07 -11.29 -10.01
N GLY A 123 -6.17 -11.05 -10.72
CA GLY A 123 -6.61 -9.70 -11.08
C GLY A 123 -6.98 -8.86 -9.87
N HIS A 124 -7.56 -9.47 -8.85
CA HIS A 124 -7.82 -8.81 -7.57
C HIS A 124 -6.53 -8.48 -6.83
N PHE A 125 -5.55 -9.38 -6.81
CA PHE A 125 -4.32 -9.21 -6.05
C PHE A 125 -3.27 -8.30 -6.73
N LEU A 126 -3.23 -8.28 -8.06
CA LEU A 126 -2.23 -7.57 -8.85
C LEU A 126 -2.12 -6.06 -8.51
N PRO A 127 -3.23 -5.29 -8.39
CA PRO A 127 -3.15 -3.89 -7.97
C PRO A 127 -2.51 -3.74 -6.59
N LEU A 128 -2.85 -4.59 -5.63
CA LEU A 128 -2.27 -4.55 -4.28
C LEU A 128 -0.77 -4.85 -4.31
N ALA A 129 -0.36 -5.86 -5.09
CA ALA A 129 1.04 -6.21 -5.26
C ALA A 129 1.85 -5.02 -5.82
N ILE A 130 1.34 -4.35 -6.86
CA ILE A 130 1.97 -3.15 -7.44
C ILE A 130 2.07 -2.03 -6.41
N CYS A 131 0.98 -1.74 -5.70
CA CYS A 131 0.93 -0.67 -4.71
C CYS A 131 1.99 -0.88 -3.63
N VAL A 132 2.01 -2.05 -3.00
CA VAL A 132 2.92 -2.34 -1.90
C VAL A 132 4.38 -2.39 -2.35
N SER A 133 4.65 -3.02 -3.49
CA SER A 133 6.02 -3.14 -4.01
C SER A 133 6.63 -1.78 -4.32
N LEU A 134 5.84 -0.86 -4.86
CA LEU A 134 6.33 0.46 -5.22
C LEU A 134 6.21 1.47 -4.06
N ALA A 135 5.33 1.27 -3.08
CA ALA A 135 5.17 2.16 -1.92
C ALA A 135 6.46 2.29 -1.10
N ILE A 136 7.32 1.27 -1.12
CA ILE A 136 8.66 1.25 -0.51
C ILE A 136 9.58 2.34 -1.09
N PHE A 137 9.34 2.80 -2.32
CA PHE A 137 10.10 3.93 -2.87
C PHE A 137 9.88 5.21 -2.07
N CYS A 138 8.74 5.41 -1.44
CA CYS A 138 8.47 6.60 -0.63
C CYS A 138 9.42 6.72 0.58
N PRO A 139 9.51 5.74 1.50
CA PRO A 139 10.45 5.81 2.61
C PRO A 139 11.92 5.81 2.14
N ILE A 140 12.28 5.04 1.10
CA ILE A 140 13.63 5.06 0.54
C ILE A 140 14.01 6.45 0.02
N SER A 141 13.15 7.06 -0.79
CA SER A 141 13.39 8.40 -1.36
C SER A 141 13.54 9.46 -0.28
N LEU A 142 12.83 9.29 0.83
CA LEU A 142 12.86 10.17 1.99
C LEU A 142 14.18 10.04 2.77
N ILE A 143 14.66 8.81 3.01
CA ILE A 143 15.98 8.58 3.62
C ILE A 143 17.08 9.22 2.78
N TYR A 144 17.05 9.02 1.46
CA TYR A 144 18.05 9.58 0.57
C TYR A 144 18.03 11.11 0.51
N SER A 145 16.87 11.72 0.71
CA SER A 145 16.70 13.17 0.71
C SER A 145 17.13 13.83 2.03
N THR A 146 17.38 13.02 3.06
CA THR A 146 17.84 13.48 4.36
C THR A 146 19.38 13.57 4.34
N PRO A 147 19.99 14.75 4.56
CA PRO A 147 21.45 14.87 4.65
C PRO A 147 21.97 14.04 5.82
N ASN A 148 23.10 13.36 5.63
CA ASN A 148 23.81 12.74 6.74
C ASN A 148 24.43 13.90 7.54
N ILE A 149 23.77 14.32 8.62
CA ILE A 149 24.34 15.31 9.53
C ILE A 149 25.41 14.57 10.31
N GLY A 150 26.66 14.73 9.91
CA GLY A 150 27.80 14.47 10.77
C GLY A 150 27.82 15.55 11.84
N SER A 151 27.11 15.33 12.94
CA SER A 151 27.29 16.11 14.16
C SER A 151 28.34 15.40 15.01
N ASP A 152 29.57 15.92 14.91
CA ASP A 152 30.71 15.82 15.83
C ASP A 152 31.58 14.55 15.95
N PRO A 153 32.88 14.72 16.33
CA PRO A 153 33.96 13.72 16.22
C PRO A 153 33.94 12.63 17.30
N GLU A 154 33.12 12.79 18.34
CA GLU A 154 33.02 11.89 19.47
C GLU A 154 31.55 11.56 19.73
N GLY A 155 31.10 10.41 19.25
CA GLY A 155 29.84 9.82 19.74
C GLY A 155 28.78 9.52 18.68
N SER A 156 29.02 8.48 17.89
CA SER A 156 27.97 7.60 17.34
C SER A 156 26.87 8.27 16.47
N SER A 157 27.24 9.06 15.46
CA SER A 157 26.32 9.19 14.33
C SER A 157 26.22 7.81 13.66
N VAL A 158 25.06 7.15 13.77
CA VAL A 158 24.79 5.86 13.12
C VAL A 158 24.79 6.09 11.61
N VAL A 159 25.98 6.04 11.01
CA VAL A 159 26.19 6.09 9.57
C VAL A 159 25.41 4.93 8.99
N THR A 160 24.24 5.25 8.43
CA THR A 160 23.36 4.20 7.96
C THR A 160 23.88 3.74 6.62
N ASN A 161 24.22 2.47 6.57
CA ASN A 161 24.72 1.86 5.36
C ASN A 161 23.61 1.94 4.29
N LYS A 162 23.75 2.86 3.34
CA LYS A 162 22.76 3.11 2.29
C LYS A 162 22.53 1.87 1.44
N THR A 163 23.59 1.07 1.23
CA THR A 163 23.52 -0.22 0.55
C THR A 163 22.62 -1.22 1.30
N PHE A 164 22.65 -1.21 2.63
CA PHE A 164 21.77 -2.07 3.44
C PHE A 164 20.30 -1.68 3.28
N ILE A 165 20.00 -0.38 3.25
CA ILE A 165 18.63 0.11 2.99
C ILE A 165 18.17 -0.28 1.59
N ASP A 166 19.03 -0.15 0.58
CA ASP A 166 18.70 -0.56 -0.80
C ASP A 166 18.37 -2.06 -0.84
N VAL A 167 19.20 -2.91 -0.24
CA VAL A 167 18.98 -4.37 -0.18
C VAL A 167 17.65 -4.70 0.50
N ILE A 168 17.36 -4.11 1.66
CA ILE A 168 16.05 -4.28 2.32
C ILE A 168 14.93 -3.82 1.40
N GLY A 169 15.07 -2.64 0.78
CA GLY A 169 14.09 -2.09 -0.15
C GLY A 169 13.76 -3.05 -1.29
N PHE A 170 14.78 -3.64 -1.92
CA PHE A 170 14.60 -4.63 -2.99
C PHE A 170 13.92 -5.90 -2.51
N ILE A 171 14.30 -6.42 -1.34
CA ILE A 171 13.66 -7.61 -0.76
C ILE A 171 12.17 -7.36 -0.56
N PHE A 172 11.80 -6.22 0.03
CA PHE A 172 10.40 -5.88 0.27
C PHE A 172 9.63 -5.63 -1.04
N MET A 173 10.29 -5.11 -2.09
CA MET A 173 9.66 -4.88 -3.39
C MET A 173 9.38 -6.18 -4.14
N ILE A 174 10.26 -7.17 -4.02
CA ILE A 174 10.13 -8.45 -4.71
C ILE A 174 9.18 -9.40 -3.94
N HIS A 175 9.09 -9.27 -2.62
CA HIS A 175 8.34 -10.17 -1.75
C HIS A 175 6.87 -10.43 -2.17
N PRO A 176 6.04 -9.41 -2.51
CA PRO A 176 4.65 -9.64 -2.94
C PRO A 176 4.54 -10.53 -4.18
N TYR A 177 5.52 -10.46 -5.08
CA TYR A 177 5.54 -11.26 -6.30
C TYR A 177 6.02 -12.70 -6.07
N LEU A 178 6.90 -12.93 -5.09
CA LEU A 178 7.40 -14.27 -4.79
C LEU A 178 6.47 -15.09 -3.90
N PHE A 179 5.79 -14.45 -2.95
CA PHE A 179 4.97 -15.18 -1.98
C PHE A 179 3.48 -15.01 -2.25
N ALA A 180 3.04 -13.77 -2.45
CA ALA A 180 1.62 -13.48 -2.46
C ALA A 180 0.98 -13.79 -3.83
N VAL A 181 1.66 -13.53 -4.95
CA VAL A 181 1.17 -13.94 -6.28
C VAL A 181 1.05 -15.47 -6.40
N PRO A 182 2.07 -16.30 -6.07
CA PRO A 182 1.92 -17.75 -6.19
C PRO A 182 0.86 -18.33 -5.27
N THR A 183 0.72 -17.82 -4.04
CA THR A 183 -0.33 -18.29 -3.12
C THR A 183 -1.74 -17.95 -3.61
N ALA A 184 -1.94 -16.77 -4.21
CA ALA A 184 -3.21 -16.39 -4.84
C ALA A 184 -3.51 -17.23 -6.10
N LEU A 185 -2.48 -17.54 -6.90
CA LEU A 185 -2.63 -18.43 -8.05
C LEU A 185 -2.99 -19.85 -7.62
N LEU A 186 -2.35 -20.36 -6.56
CA LEU A 186 -2.64 -21.68 -6.01
C LEU A 186 -4.06 -21.75 -5.45
N SER A 187 -4.51 -20.74 -4.69
CA SER A 187 -5.89 -20.73 -4.19
C SER A 187 -6.92 -20.77 -5.32
N GLY A 188 -6.72 -19.96 -6.38
CA GLY A 188 -7.57 -20.02 -7.57
C GLY A 188 -7.50 -21.35 -8.29
N TYR A 189 -6.31 -21.95 -8.40
CA TYR A 189 -6.11 -23.22 -9.11
C TYR A 189 -6.83 -24.40 -8.45
N TYR A 190 -6.74 -24.51 -7.12
CA TYR A 190 -7.48 -25.53 -6.39
C TYR A 190 -8.99 -25.26 -6.41
N ALA A 191 -9.42 -23.98 -6.43
CA ALA A 191 -10.82 -23.61 -6.56
C ALA A 191 -11.41 -23.99 -7.93
N ASP A 192 -10.65 -23.86 -9.01
CA ASP A 192 -11.07 -24.27 -10.36
C ASP A 192 -11.20 -25.81 -10.50
N ARG A 193 -10.49 -26.58 -9.65
CA ARG A 193 -10.59 -28.05 -9.59
C ARG A 193 -11.62 -28.57 -8.60
N ASP A 194 -12.44 -27.70 -8.01
CA ASP A 194 -13.43 -28.01 -6.98
C ASP A 194 -12.82 -28.62 -5.69
N ASP A 195 -11.50 -28.45 -5.45
CA ASP A 195 -10.84 -28.75 -4.19
C ASP A 195 -10.89 -27.54 -3.25
N ILE A 196 -12.10 -27.27 -2.77
CA ILE A 196 -12.42 -26.09 -1.96
C ILE A 196 -11.64 -26.06 -0.66
N LYS A 197 -11.38 -27.22 -0.04
CA LYS A 197 -10.65 -27.31 1.23
C LYS A 197 -9.22 -26.81 1.06
N THR A 198 -8.51 -27.29 0.04
CA THR A 198 -7.14 -26.86 -0.25
C THR A 198 -7.09 -25.40 -0.70
N ALA A 199 -8.05 -24.95 -1.50
CA ALA A 199 -8.17 -23.54 -1.91
C ALA A 199 -8.26 -22.60 -0.71
N ILE A 200 -9.10 -22.93 0.28
CA ILE A 200 -9.25 -22.14 1.52
C ILE A 200 -7.97 -22.11 2.36
N ILE A 201 -7.21 -23.21 2.40
CA ILE A 201 -5.93 -23.26 3.13
C ILE A 201 -4.94 -22.27 2.51
N TYR A 202 -4.74 -22.30 1.19
CA TYR A 202 -3.87 -21.36 0.50
C TYR A 202 -4.35 -19.91 0.64
N PHE A 203 -5.66 -19.71 0.58
CA PHE A 203 -6.28 -18.40 0.83
C PHE A 203 -5.92 -17.85 2.22
N LYS A 204 -6.06 -18.67 3.28
CA LYS A 204 -5.68 -18.28 4.65
C LYS A 204 -4.19 -17.99 4.78
N ILE A 205 -3.34 -18.82 4.19
CA ILE A 205 -1.87 -18.63 4.19
C ILE A 205 -1.52 -17.31 3.52
N HIS A 206 -2.13 -17.01 2.38
CA HIS A 206 -1.95 -15.75 1.67
C HIS A 206 -2.27 -14.54 2.55
N PHE A 207 -3.45 -14.49 3.17
CA PHE A 207 -3.87 -13.38 4.02
C PHE A 207 -3.03 -13.26 5.30
N LEU A 208 -2.62 -14.39 5.89
CA LEU A 208 -1.74 -14.39 7.06
C LEU A 208 -0.36 -13.82 6.70
N SER A 209 0.24 -14.28 5.60
CA SER A 209 1.51 -13.76 5.08
C SER A 209 1.41 -12.26 4.80
N TRP A 210 0.32 -11.82 4.16
CA TRP A 210 0.06 -10.41 3.88
C TRP A 210 -0.05 -9.57 5.16
N THR A 211 -0.72 -10.08 6.18
CA THR A 211 -0.89 -9.39 7.46
C THR A 211 0.45 -9.22 8.18
N ILE A 212 1.25 -10.28 8.26
CA ILE A 212 2.60 -10.23 8.86
C ILE A 212 3.46 -9.22 8.11
N PHE A 213 3.48 -9.29 6.78
CA PHE A 213 4.24 -8.35 5.95
C PHE A 213 3.79 -6.90 6.17
N SER A 214 2.48 -6.66 6.26
CA SER A 214 1.92 -5.33 6.49
C SER A 214 2.32 -4.75 7.84
N ILE A 215 2.35 -5.58 8.90
CA ILE A 215 2.83 -5.17 10.23
C ILE A 215 4.30 -4.76 10.16
N ILE A 216 5.16 -5.59 9.55
CA ILE A 216 6.58 -5.29 9.39
C ILE A 216 6.78 -3.99 8.59
N TYR A 217 6.02 -3.83 7.50
CA TYR A 217 6.06 -2.62 6.68
C TYR A 217 5.67 -1.37 7.48
N ILE A 218 4.60 -1.42 8.28
CA ILE A 218 4.18 -0.29 9.13
C ILE A 218 5.26 0.05 10.15
N LEU A 219 5.84 -0.95 10.83
CA LEU A 219 6.94 -0.73 11.77
C LEU A 219 8.14 -0.05 11.11
N LEU A 220 8.49 -0.47 9.89
CA LEU A 220 9.57 0.10 9.10
C LEU A 220 9.28 1.55 8.67
N VAL A 221 8.05 1.85 8.24
CA VAL A 221 7.63 3.23 7.92
C VAL A 221 7.66 4.12 9.16
N VAL A 222 7.14 3.65 10.30
CA VAL A 222 7.17 4.38 11.57
C VAL A 222 8.60 4.66 12.01
N TYR A 223 9.48 3.65 11.95
CA TYR A 223 10.91 3.80 12.23
C TYR A 223 11.55 4.91 11.38
N PHE A 224 11.35 4.86 10.06
CA PHE A 224 11.90 5.88 9.15
C PHE A 224 11.31 7.26 9.39
N TYR A 225 10.03 7.33 9.75
CA TYR A 225 9.37 8.59 10.04
C TYR A 225 9.87 9.24 11.33
N CYS A 226 9.97 8.50 12.42
CA CYS A 226 10.56 8.97 13.68
C CYS A 226 11.97 9.51 13.45
N ARG A 227 12.76 8.79 12.64
CA ARG A 227 14.10 9.22 12.27
C ARG A 227 14.11 10.52 11.46
N LEU A 228 13.21 10.67 10.49
CA LEU A 228 13.11 11.90 9.70
C LEU A 228 12.79 13.10 10.58
N ILE A 229 11.83 12.97 11.51
CA ILE A 229 11.48 14.04 12.45
C ILE A 229 12.69 14.46 13.26
N ASN A 230 13.47 13.50 13.76
CA ASN A 230 14.69 13.77 14.52
C ASN A 230 15.71 14.56 13.71
N VAL A 231 15.93 14.19 12.43
CA VAL A 231 16.86 14.93 11.57
C VAL A 231 16.35 16.34 11.26
N ILE A 232 15.06 16.50 10.95
CA ILE A 232 14.47 17.83 10.71
C ILE A 232 14.63 18.71 11.96
N ASN A 233 14.40 18.16 13.16
CA ASN A 233 14.57 18.90 14.41
C ASN A 233 16.03 19.36 14.59
N CYS A 234 17.00 18.48 14.36
CA CYS A 234 18.42 18.81 14.43
C CYS A 234 18.81 19.90 13.42
N GLN A 235 18.28 19.86 12.19
CA GLN A 235 18.53 20.92 11.20
C GLN A 235 17.95 22.27 11.64
N ILE A 236 16.74 22.27 12.20
CA ILE A 236 16.11 23.49 12.73
C ILE A 236 16.97 24.07 13.86
N GLU A 237 17.46 23.22 14.76
CA GLU A 237 18.30 23.62 15.89
C GLU A 237 19.64 24.19 15.43
N ASN A 238 20.36 23.50 14.54
CA ASN A 238 21.62 23.97 13.98
C ASN A 238 21.47 25.30 13.21
N GLN A 239 20.37 25.47 12.47
CA GLN A 239 20.06 26.73 11.78
C GLN A 239 19.75 27.86 12.78
N LEU A 240 19.01 27.57 13.85
CA LEU A 240 18.75 28.53 14.93
C LEU A 240 20.04 28.95 15.63
N GLU A 241 20.94 28.01 15.92
CA GLU A 241 22.22 28.29 16.58
C GLU A 241 23.15 29.12 15.68
N ASN A 242 23.27 28.77 14.40
CA ASN A 242 24.03 29.57 13.43
C ASN A 242 23.48 31.01 13.33
N GLN A 243 22.16 31.19 13.35
CA GLN A 243 21.57 32.53 13.38
C GLN A 243 21.89 33.30 14.66
N ARG A 244 21.97 32.64 15.83
CA ARG A 244 22.39 33.29 17.08
C ARG A 244 23.84 33.75 17.01
N ARG A 245 24.75 32.88 16.57
CA ARG A 245 26.17 33.20 16.38
C ARG A 245 26.37 34.38 15.41
N VAL A 246 25.66 34.40 14.28
CA VAL A 246 25.74 35.52 13.33
C VAL A 246 25.17 36.82 13.92
N ARG A 247 24.12 36.75 14.75
CA ARG A 247 23.57 37.93 15.44
C ARG A 247 24.52 38.51 16.48
N GLU A 248 25.24 37.67 17.21
CA GLU A 248 26.26 38.10 18.18
C GLU A 248 27.45 38.79 17.48
N VAL A 249 27.81 38.34 16.27
CA VAL A 249 28.91 38.93 15.49
C VAL A 249 28.48 40.21 14.73
N ASN A 250 27.25 40.29 14.23
CA ASN A 250 26.74 41.41 13.43
C ASN A 250 25.62 42.17 14.15
N SER A 251 25.97 42.97 15.15
CA SER A 251 25.04 43.85 15.89
C SER A 251 24.28 44.86 14.99
N ASN A 252 24.75 45.12 13.75
CA ASN A 252 24.26 46.24 12.94
C ASN A 252 23.53 45.88 11.63
N ASN A 253 23.27 44.60 11.32
CA ASN A 253 22.50 44.27 10.10
C ASN A 253 21.44 43.19 10.33
N VAL A 254 20.20 43.52 9.94
CA VAL A 254 19.02 42.65 10.03
C VAL A 254 19.18 41.48 9.05
N VAL A 255 19.63 40.33 9.56
CA VAL A 255 19.65 39.09 8.78
C VAL A 255 18.22 38.54 8.67
N SER A 256 17.79 38.37 7.42
CA SER A 256 16.46 37.92 7.00
C SER A 256 16.03 36.61 7.70
N GLY A 257 15.03 36.71 8.59
CA GLY A 257 14.40 35.57 9.29
C GLY A 257 13.47 34.71 8.41
N TYR A 258 13.59 34.81 7.09
CA TYR A 258 12.67 34.20 6.13
C TYR A 258 12.80 32.66 6.06
N ASP A 259 13.98 32.10 6.35
CA ASP A 259 14.25 30.67 6.12
C ASP A 259 13.69 29.74 7.22
N ILE A 260 13.77 30.15 8.49
CA ILE A 260 13.32 29.32 9.63
C ILE A 260 11.80 29.18 9.68
N ASN A 261 11.07 30.26 9.37
CA ASN A 261 9.62 30.20 9.29
C ASN A 261 9.16 29.29 8.15
N THR A 262 9.91 29.26 7.04
CA THR A 262 9.66 28.36 5.91
C THR A 262 9.91 26.91 6.30
N LEU A 263 10.98 26.62 7.05
CA LEU A 263 11.28 25.27 7.54
C LEU A 263 10.29 24.78 8.62
N LYS A 264 9.89 25.64 9.56
CA LYS A 264 8.82 25.34 10.53
C LYS A 264 7.47 25.13 9.86
N ARG A 265 7.19 25.86 8.77
CA ARG A 265 5.97 25.67 7.96
C ARG A 265 6.04 24.38 7.16
N ALA A 266 7.18 24.04 6.58
CA ALA A 266 7.42 22.77 5.90
C ALA A 266 7.23 21.58 6.87
N LYS A 267 7.78 21.65 8.09
CA LYS A 267 7.55 20.64 9.14
C LYS A 267 6.05 20.46 9.44
N ARG A 268 5.30 21.56 9.63
CA ARG A 268 3.86 21.51 9.89
C ARG A 268 3.09 20.90 8.72
N ASN A 269 3.35 21.37 7.50
CA ASN A 269 2.71 20.85 6.29
C ASN A 269 3.03 19.36 6.08
N PHE A 270 4.24 18.92 6.42
CA PHE A 270 4.64 17.51 6.33
C PHE A 270 3.92 16.64 7.37
N LEU A 271 3.81 17.12 8.61
CA LEU A 271 3.01 16.47 9.67
C LEU A 271 1.53 16.39 9.30
N GLU A 272 0.97 17.45 8.71
CA GLU A 272 -0.40 17.45 8.18
C GLU A 272 -0.57 16.48 7.00
N HIS A 273 0.41 16.41 6.10
CA HIS A 273 0.40 15.48 4.97
C HIS A 273 0.37 14.02 5.44
N ILE A 274 1.04 13.73 6.55
CA ILE A 274 1.06 12.38 7.15
C ILE A 274 -0.24 12.06 7.87
N HIS A 275 -0.85 13.05 8.52
CA HIS A 275 -2.20 12.86 9.05
C HIS A 275 -3.21 12.61 7.93
N THR A 276 -3.01 13.22 6.75
CA THR A 276 -3.85 12.97 5.57
C THR A 276 -3.53 11.63 4.91
N ASP A 277 -2.26 11.24 4.76
CA ASP A 277 -1.82 9.95 4.20
C ASP A 277 -2.19 8.77 5.09
N TYR A 278 -2.14 8.92 6.41
CA TYR A 278 -2.65 7.91 7.35
C TYR A 278 -4.17 7.78 7.21
N ARG A 279 -4.88 8.90 7.01
CA ARG A 279 -6.33 8.91 6.80
C ARG A 279 -6.70 8.31 5.43
N THR A 280 -6.00 8.62 4.34
CA THR A 280 -6.22 8.00 3.01
C THR A 280 -5.76 6.54 2.97
N SER A 281 -4.70 6.17 3.69
CA SER A 281 -4.33 4.77 3.90
C SER A 281 -5.40 4.03 4.70
N GLN A 282 -5.99 4.64 5.74
CA GLN A 282 -7.16 4.10 6.43
C GLN A 282 -8.42 4.06 5.56
N TRP A 283 -8.63 4.99 4.63
CA TRP A 283 -9.70 4.89 3.64
C TRP A 283 -9.47 3.76 2.65
N ASN A 284 -8.24 3.57 2.18
CA ASN A 284 -7.87 2.44 1.31
C ASN A 284 -7.95 1.12 2.07
N TYR A 285 -7.53 1.05 3.34
CA TYR A 285 -7.70 -0.09 4.25
C TYR A 285 -9.16 -0.32 4.64
N GLY A 286 -9.98 0.74 4.73
CA GLY A 286 -11.42 0.67 4.96
C GLY A 286 -12.15 0.16 3.72
N LEU A 287 -11.70 0.54 2.52
CA LEU A 287 -12.11 -0.09 1.26
C LEU A 287 -11.64 -1.55 1.21
N LEU A 288 -10.42 -1.83 1.71
CA LEU A 288 -9.84 -3.17 1.80
C LEU A 288 -10.57 -4.05 2.83
N GLN A 289 -11.06 -3.48 3.93
CA GLN A 289 -11.91 -4.14 4.93
C GLN A 289 -13.36 -4.27 4.45
N LEU A 290 -13.87 -3.34 3.64
CA LEU A 290 -15.10 -3.55 2.87
C LEU A 290 -14.93 -4.69 1.86
N THR A 291 -13.70 -4.96 1.40
CA THR A 291 -13.37 -6.13 0.57
C THR A 291 -12.90 -7.38 1.33
N ALA A 292 -12.60 -7.29 2.62
CA ALA A 292 -12.24 -8.43 3.46
C ALA A 292 -13.46 -8.81 4.28
N GLN A 293 -14.15 -9.88 3.89
CA GLN A 293 -15.35 -10.35 4.59
C GLN A 293 -15.00 -11.23 5.81
N PRO A 294 -15.07 -10.73 7.06
CA PRO A 294 -15.04 -11.61 8.22
C PRO A 294 -16.29 -12.52 8.25
N LYS A 295 -17.47 -12.05 7.81
CA LYS A 295 -18.72 -12.82 7.84
C LYS A 295 -18.78 -13.98 6.84
N PHE A 296 -18.33 -13.79 5.60
CA PHE A 296 -18.22 -14.88 4.62
C PHE A 296 -17.19 -15.93 5.06
N GLN A 297 -16.04 -15.51 5.59
CA GLN A 297 -15.03 -16.44 6.12
C GLN A 297 -15.51 -17.20 7.38
N GLU A 298 -16.23 -16.53 8.28
CA GLU A 298 -16.82 -17.16 9.48
C GLU A 298 -17.89 -18.20 9.10
N ASN A 299 -18.71 -17.90 8.09
CA ASN A 299 -19.70 -18.82 7.54
C ASN A 299 -19.05 -20.02 6.82
N GLN A 300 -17.92 -19.82 6.13
CA GLN A 300 -17.10 -20.89 5.55
C GLN A 300 -16.54 -21.81 6.64
N ILE A 301 -15.96 -21.24 7.71
CA ILE A 301 -15.34 -21.99 8.82
C ILE A 301 -16.38 -22.87 9.56
N LYS A 302 -17.56 -22.32 9.86
CA LYS A 302 -18.65 -23.06 10.53
C LYS A 302 -19.20 -24.23 9.70
N ARG A 303 -19.11 -24.17 8.35
CA ARG A 303 -19.66 -25.21 7.46
C ARG A 303 -18.70 -26.36 7.16
N PHE A 304 -17.38 -26.12 7.23
CA PHE A 304 -16.36 -27.14 6.99
C PHE A 304 -15.94 -27.92 8.25
N GLY A 305 -16.63 -27.73 9.38
CA GLY A 305 -16.46 -28.56 10.58
C GLY A 305 -15.09 -28.45 11.23
N MET A 306 -14.41 -27.30 11.09
CA MET A 306 -13.26 -26.97 11.92
C MET A 306 -13.76 -26.27 13.19
N ASP A 307 -14.41 -27.04 14.06
CA ASP A 307 -14.61 -26.59 15.44
C ASP A 307 -13.24 -26.46 16.11
N ASN A 308 -13.06 -25.30 16.72
CA ASN A 308 -11.94 -24.86 17.55
C ASN A 308 -11.24 -25.99 18.33
N SER A 309 -9.98 -26.27 17.99
CA SER A 309 -9.01 -26.90 18.90
C SER A 309 -7.79 -25.99 19.15
N PHE A 310 -8.01 -24.68 19.22
CA PHE A 310 -7.09 -23.76 19.87
C PHE A 310 -7.82 -23.08 21.03
N ASP A 311 -8.02 -23.86 22.08
CA ASP A 311 -8.14 -23.33 23.44
C ASP A 311 -6.78 -22.68 23.78
N THR A 312 -6.65 -21.39 23.53
CA THR A 312 -5.69 -20.56 24.27
C THR A 312 -6.43 -19.93 25.43
N SER A 313 -6.58 -20.71 26.50
CA SER A 313 -6.64 -20.19 27.85
C SER A 313 -5.32 -19.49 28.16
N ILE A 314 -5.26 -18.18 27.94
CA ILE A 314 -4.30 -17.31 28.61
C ILE A 314 -5.13 -16.33 29.43
N GLN A 315 -5.23 -16.64 30.72
CA GLN A 315 -5.60 -15.69 31.75
C GLN A 315 -4.52 -14.59 31.81
N LEU A 316 -4.97 -13.34 31.73
CA LEU A 316 -4.41 -12.21 32.47
C LEU A 316 -5.57 -11.43 33.05
#